data_AF-A0A7S0QU18-F1
#
_entry.id   AF-A0A7S0QU18-F1
#
_cell.length_a   1.000
_cell.length_b   1.000
_cell.length_c   1.000
_cell.angle_alpha   90.00
_cell.angle_beta   90.00
_cell.angle_gamma   90.00
#
_symmetry.space_group_name_H-M   'P 1'
#
loop_
_entity.id
_entity.type
_entity.pdbx_description
1 polymer ?
#
loop_
_entity_poly.entity_id
_entity_poly.type
_entity_poly.pdbx_seq_one_letter_code
_entity_poly.pdbx_strand_id
1 'polypeptide(L)'
;MVSEVSKVLMVLVIILLAFSTALACVGTDQAVFADFGAALKSLSQLMLNLDPPVFDLSSQAAAIFLVAFVLVSVIGVLNILIAQLNETYDRLSDLTRGYATLHRAQIAVELESYLSVRYRKTVWDSLHLDEPLEFEGGYKGPSGGIQALEPVSVILHPKYIPDRSIWCKGDASPQLPWPETDNKTVDGVLAGESDNQEA
;
A
#
# COMPACT_ATOMS: atom_id res chain seq x y z
N MET A 1 15.26 7.78 -4.11
CA MET A 1 14.21 7.16 -4.96
C MET A 1 14.26 7.68 -6.39
N VAL A 2 14.00 8.97 -6.63
CA VAL A 2 14.20 9.59 -7.97
C VAL A 2 15.62 9.33 -8.50
N SER A 3 16.63 9.33 -7.62
CA SER A 3 18.02 9.02 -7.99
C SER A 3 18.25 7.61 -8.54
N GLU A 4 17.52 6.58 -8.08
CA GLU A 4 17.74 5.20 -8.57
C GLU A 4 17.05 4.98 -9.91
N VAL A 5 15.79 5.41 -10.02
CA VAL A 5 15.06 5.40 -11.30
C VAL A 5 15.78 6.26 -12.34
N SER A 6 16.33 7.42 -11.96
CA SER A 6 17.10 8.25 -12.88
C SER A 6 18.38 7.58 -13.36
N LYS A 7 19.06 6.79 -12.52
CA LYS A 7 20.27 6.04 -12.95
C LYS A 7 19.93 4.99 -14.00
N VAL A 8 18.87 4.20 -13.79
CA VAL A 8 18.46 3.17 -14.76
C VAL A 8 17.94 3.80 -16.05
N LEU A 9 17.19 4.90 -15.95
CA LEU A 9 16.75 5.65 -17.13
C LEU A 9 17.93 6.25 -17.90
N MET A 10 18.97 6.75 -17.21
CA MET A 10 20.20 7.23 -17.84
C MET A 10 20.94 6.10 -18.56
N VAL A 11 21.07 4.93 -17.93
CA VAL A 11 21.69 3.74 -18.55
C VAL A 11 20.92 3.32 -19.80
N LEU A 12 19.59 3.33 -19.74
CA LEU A 12 18.73 3.01 -20.88
C LEU A 12 18.97 3.98 -22.04
N VAL A 13 19.02 5.29 -21.78
CA VAL A 13 19.30 6.30 -22.82
C VAL A 13 20.68 6.09 -23.42
N ILE A 14 21.70 5.83 -22.61
CA ILE A 14 23.07 5.56 -23.10
C ILE A 14 23.10 4.33 -24.01
N ILE A 15 22.43 3.24 -23.63
CA ILE A 15 22.34 2.03 -24.44
C ILE A 15 21.62 2.33 -25.76
N LEU A 16 20.50 3.05 -25.72
CA LEU A 16 19.74 3.41 -26.93
C LEU A 16 20.59 4.25 -27.89
N LEU A 17 21.33 5.23 -27.38
CA LEU A 17 22.26 6.04 -28.18
C LEU A 17 23.39 5.18 -28.76
N ALA A 18 24.00 4.29 -27.98
CA ALA A 18 25.11 3.44 -28.40
C ALA A 18 24.73 2.43 -29.49
N PHE A 19 23.57 1.78 -29.35
CA PHE A 19 23.08 0.85 -30.37
C PHE A 19 22.55 1.59 -31.62
N SER A 20 22.01 2.81 -31.45
CA SER A 20 21.62 3.67 -32.56
C SER A 20 22.81 4.10 -33.41
N THR A 21 23.93 4.51 -32.80
CA THR A 21 25.16 4.81 -33.55
C THR A 21 25.74 3.56 -34.21
N ALA A 22 25.78 2.42 -33.50
CA ALA A 22 26.30 1.17 -34.08
C ALA A 22 25.49 0.72 -35.31
N LEU A 23 24.16 0.78 -35.25
CA LEU A 23 23.30 0.42 -36.37
C LEU A 23 23.33 1.43 -37.51
N ALA A 24 23.51 2.73 -37.23
CA ALA A 24 23.72 3.73 -38.28
C ALA A 24 25.04 3.49 -39.06
N CYS A 25 26.08 2.96 -38.41
CA CYS A 25 27.34 2.64 -39.08
C CYS A 25 27.29 1.32 -39.88
N VAL A 26 26.54 0.32 -39.40
CA VAL A 26 26.49 -1.03 -40.01
C VAL A 26 25.36 -1.17 -41.02
N GLY A 27 24.24 -0.47 -40.81
CA GLY A 27 22.98 -0.64 -41.53
C GLY A 27 22.74 0.36 -42.67
N THR A 28 23.79 0.94 -43.26
CA THR A 28 23.67 1.99 -44.28
C THR A 28 22.87 1.59 -45.52
N ASP A 29 22.67 0.28 -45.74
CA ASP A 29 21.89 -0.26 -46.86
C ASP A 29 20.36 -0.10 -46.69
N GLN A 30 19.89 0.18 -45.47
CA GLN A 30 18.46 0.27 -45.17
C GLN A 30 18.04 1.71 -44.89
N ALA A 31 16.93 2.14 -45.51
CA ALA A 31 16.35 3.47 -45.27
C ALA A 31 15.99 3.71 -43.79
N VAL A 32 15.73 2.64 -43.03
CA VAL A 32 15.40 2.67 -41.61
C VAL A 32 16.60 3.09 -40.74
N PHE A 33 17.83 2.86 -41.23
CA PHE A 33 19.08 3.16 -40.53
C PHE A 33 19.96 4.18 -41.30
N ALA A 34 19.40 4.88 -42.28
CA ALA A 34 20.14 5.83 -43.11
C ALA A 34 20.78 6.97 -42.30
N ASP A 35 20.06 7.45 -41.28
CA ASP A 35 20.52 8.49 -40.37
C ASP A 35 20.48 7.99 -38.92
N PHE A 36 21.36 8.56 -38.09
CA PHE A 36 21.32 8.34 -36.63
C PHE A 36 19.94 8.62 -36.03
N GLY A 37 19.26 9.67 -36.49
CA GLY A 37 17.91 10.01 -36.01
C GLY A 37 16.86 8.98 -36.42
N ALA A 38 16.98 8.39 -37.62
CA ALA A 38 16.09 7.33 -38.10
C ALA A 38 16.32 6.03 -37.32
N ALA A 39 17.57 5.67 -37.06
CA ALA A 39 17.93 4.53 -36.21
C ALA A 39 17.40 4.70 -34.78
N LEU A 40 17.56 5.90 -34.19
CA LEU A 40 17.09 6.21 -32.85
C LEU A 40 15.56 6.11 -32.73
N LYS A 41 14.84 6.64 -33.74
CA LYS A 41 13.39 6.55 -33.81
C LYS A 41 12.93 5.10 -33.94
N SER A 42 13.56 4.33 -34.82
CA SER A 42 13.20 2.93 -35.07
C SER A 42 13.48 2.03 -33.87
N LEU A 43 14.60 2.24 -33.18
CA LEU A 43 14.92 1.53 -31.94
C LEU A 43 14.02 1.92 -30.78
N SER A 44 13.64 3.19 -30.65
CA SER A 44 12.71 3.62 -29.60
C SER A 44 11.29 3.11 -29.85
N GLN A 45 10.84 3.06 -31.11
CA GLN A 45 9.62 2.37 -31.54
C GLN A 45 9.65 0.88 -31.21
N LEU A 46 10.76 0.19 -31.51
CA LEU A 46 10.95 -1.21 -31.17
C LEU A 46 10.94 -1.45 -29.65
N MET A 47 11.62 -0.60 -28.88
CA MET A 47 11.70 -0.72 -27.42
C MET A 47 10.34 -0.53 -26.75
N LEU A 48 9.54 0.43 -27.23
CA LEU A 48 8.19 0.72 -26.71
C LEU A 48 7.10 -0.13 -27.37
N ASN A 49 7.47 -0.99 -28.32
CA ASN A 49 6.55 -1.77 -29.14
C ASN A 49 5.48 -0.91 -29.85
N LEU A 50 5.88 0.27 -30.34
CA LEU A 50 5.06 1.25 -31.05
C LEU A 50 5.32 1.14 -32.55
N ASP A 51 4.40 0.50 -33.29
CA ASP A 51 4.45 0.32 -34.74
C ASP A 51 5.81 -0.25 -35.23
N PRO A 52 6.04 -1.57 -35.05
CA PRO A 52 7.35 -2.17 -35.26
C PRO A 52 7.75 -2.05 -36.74
N PRO A 53 8.89 -1.39 -37.04
CA PRO A 53 9.35 -1.28 -38.41
C PRO A 53 9.75 -2.66 -38.93
N VAL A 54 9.48 -2.91 -40.22
CA VAL A 54 9.90 -4.14 -40.88
C VAL A 54 11.40 -4.03 -41.16
N PHE A 55 12.20 -4.83 -40.45
CA PHE A 55 13.64 -4.91 -40.67
C PHE A 55 13.93 -5.91 -41.77
N ASP A 56 14.71 -5.49 -42.77
CA ASP A 56 15.32 -6.44 -43.69
C ASP A 56 16.52 -7.10 -42.96
N LEU A 57 16.59 -8.43 -42.92
CA LEU A 57 17.63 -9.16 -42.21
C LEU A 57 18.74 -9.63 -43.17
N SER A 58 18.87 -8.96 -44.31
CA SER A 58 19.83 -9.28 -45.37
C SER A 58 21.29 -9.25 -44.90
N SER A 59 21.63 -8.39 -43.93
CA SER A 59 22.97 -8.38 -43.31
C SER A 59 22.99 -9.11 -41.96
N GLN A 60 23.82 -10.15 -41.87
CA GLN A 60 23.99 -10.95 -40.63
C GLN A 60 24.49 -10.11 -39.46
N ALA A 61 25.33 -9.10 -39.72
CA ALA A 61 25.86 -8.21 -38.68
C ALA A 61 24.75 -7.35 -38.04
N ALA A 62 23.89 -6.72 -38.83
CA ALA A 62 22.79 -5.90 -38.30
C ALA A 62 21.78 -6.76 -37.52
N ALA A 63 21.50 -7.98 -38.00
CA ALA A 63 20.64 -8.93 -37.31
C ALA A 63 21.16 -9.26 -35.89
N ILE A 64 22.47 -9.55 -35.76
CA ILE A 64 23.09 -9.85 -34.46
C ILE A 64 23.01 -8.63 -33.52
N PHE A 65 23.30 -7.43 -34.01
CA PHE A 65 23.19 -6.21 -33.20
C PHE A 65 21.76 -5.92 -32.75
N LEU A 66 20.77 -6.16 -33.62
CA LEU A 66 19.36 -5.96 -33.30
C LEU A 66 18.88 -6.97 -32.25
N VAL A 67 19.24 -8.25 -32.38
CA VAL A 67 18.93 -9.28 -31.38
C VAL A 67 19.60 -8.96 -30.04
N ALA A 68 20.88 -8.55 -30.07
CA ALA A 68 21.59 -8.13 -28.86
C ALA A 68 20.93 -6.92 -28.19
N PHE A 69 20.47 -5.93 -28.98
CA PHE A 69 19.74 -4.78 -28.46
C PHE A 69 18.43 -5.20 -27.79
N VAL A 70 17.63 -6.08 -28.42
CA VAL A 70 16.37 -6.56 -27.83
C VAL A 70 16.63 -7.30 -26.52
N LEU A 71 17.64 -8.17 -26.49
CA LEU A 71 17.99 -8.94 -25.30
C LEU A 71 18.46 -8.04 -24.15
N VAL A 72 19.36 -7.11 -24.42
CA VAL A 72 19.92 -6.23 -23.38
C VAL A 72 18.89 -5.18 -22.93
N SER A 73 18.25 -4.47 -23.86
CA SER A 73 17.39 -3.33 -23.54
C SER A 73 15.99 -3.76 -23.10
N VAL A 74 15.33 -4.62 -23.88
CA VAL A 74 13.93 -5.00 -23.63
C VAL A 74 13.84 -6.09 -22.58
N ILE A 75 14.66 -7.14 -22.68
CA ILE A 75 14.59 -8.26 -21.72
C ILE A 75 15.40 -7.94 -20.44
N GLY A 76 16.56 -7.30 -20.56
CA GLY A 76 17.40 -6.96 -19.41
C GLY A 76 16.92 -5.70 -18.69
N VAL A 77 17.18 -4.54 -19.29
CA VAL A 77 17.06 -3.23 -18.63
C VAL A 77 15.60 -2.89 -18.30
N LEU A 78 14.65 -3.14 -19.21
CA LEU A 78 13.24 -2.81 -18.96
C LEU A 78 12.65 -3.63 -17.80
N ASN A 79 13.00 -4.92 -17.71
CA ASN A 79 12.56 -5.76 -16.59
C ASN A 79 13.18 -5.32 -15.26
N ILE A 80 14.44 -4.91 -15.26
CA ILE A 80 15.08 -4.32 -14.07
C ILE A 80 14.38 -3.02 -13.68
N LEU A 81 14.03 -2.17 -14.64
CA LEU A 81 13.30 -0.92 -14.38
C LEU A 81 11.94 -1.21 -13.74
N ILE A 82 11.19 -2.18 -14.25
CA ILE A 82 9.89 -2.61 -13.68
C ILE A 82 10.08 -3.14 -12.26
N ALA A 83 11.09 -3.98 -12.02
CA ALA A 83 11.38 -4.51 -10.69
C ALA A 83 11.66 -3.40 -9.67
N GLN A 84 12.48 -2.40 -10.05
CA GLN A 84 12.78 -1.26 -9.19
C GLN A 84 11.56 -0.36 -8.95
N LEU A 85 10.69 -0.18 -9.94
CA LEU A 85 9.45 0.56 -9.78
C LEU A 85 8.51 -0.14 -8.79
N ASN A 86 8.37 -1.47 -8.87
CA ASN A 86 7.55 -2.25 -7.93
C ASN A 86 8.08 -2.15 -6.50
N GLU A 87 9.38 -2.37 -6.29
CA GLU A 87 9.97 -2.25 -4.95
C GLU A 87 9.80 -0.82 -4.38
N THR A 88 9.91 0.18 -5.24
CA THR A 88 9.70 1.58 -4.84
C THR A 88 8.24 1.84 -4.49
N TYR A 89 7.31 1.29 -5.26
CA TYR A 89 5.89 1.40 -5.02
C TYR A 89 5.51 0.80 -3.67
N ASP A 90 5.98 -0.40 -3.36
CA ASP A 90 5.69 -1.08 -2.09
C ASP A 90 6.22 -0.27 -0.88
N ARG A 91 7.42 0.30 -0.99
CA ARG A 91 7.97 1.16 0.07
C ARG A 91 7.18 2.47 0.23
N LEU A 92 6.66 3.01 -0.87
CA LEU A 92 5.92 4.27 -0.85
C LEU A 92 4.46 4.08 -0.43
N SER A 93 3.84 2.93 -0.71
CA SER A 93 2.44 2.67 -0.36
C SER A 93 2.23 2.75 1.15
N ASP A 94 3.16 2.22 1.93
CA ASP A 94 3.08 2.25 3.40
C ASP A 94 3.20 3.67 3.95
N LEU A 95 4.13 4.46 3.41
CA LEU A 95 4.31 5.86 3.79
C LEU A 95 3.11 6.72 3.39
N THR A 96 2.51 6.46 2.24
CA THR A 96 1.36 7.21 1.72
C THR A 96 0.18 7.18 2.69
N ARG A 97 -0.06 6.03 3.34
CA ARG A 97 -1.11 5.92 4.37
C ARG A 97 -0.81 6.79 5.59
N GLY A 98 0.45 6.83 6.02
CA GLY A 98 0.91 7.70 7.10
C GLY A 98 0.72 9.19 6.76
N TYR A 99 1.16 9.61 5.58
CA TYR A 99 0.99 10.98 5.10
C TYR A 99 -0.48 11.37 4.95
N ALA A 100 -1.33 10.48 4.44
CA ALA A 100 -2.77 10.73 4.35
C ALA A 100 -3.41 10.93 5.73
N THR A 101 -3.00 10.14 6.72
CA THR A 101 -3.49 10.26 8.10
C THR A 101 -3.03 11.58 8.74
N LEU A 102 -1.76 11.92 8.56
CA LEU A 102 -1.20 13.19 9.05
C LEU A 102 -1.88 14.39 8.38
N HIS A 103 -2.13 14.32 7.07
CA HIS A 103 -2.80 15.37 6.33
C HIS A 103 -4.25 15.56 6.82
N ARG A 104 -4.98 14.46 7.10
CA ARG A 104 -6.31 14.53 7.70
C ARG A 104 -6.29 15.16 9.09
N ALA A 105 -5.31 14.78 9.93
CA ALA A 105 -5.16 15.37 11.26
C ALA A 105 -4.84 16.87 11.17
N GLN A 106 -3.97 17.27 10.24
CA GLN A 106 -3.66 18.67 9.98
C GLN A 106 -4.92 19.46 9.58
N ILE A 107 -5.70 18.94 8.63
CA ILE A 107 -6.95 19.57 8.22
C ILE A 107 -7.94 19.67 9.40
N ALA A 108 -8.04 18.62 10.23
CA ALA A 108 -8.93 18.64 11.38
C ALA A 108 -8.55 19.73 12.39
N VAL A 109 -7.25 19.87 12.70
CA VAL A 109 -6.74 20.93 13.59
C VAL A 109 -6.92 22.32 12.98
N GLU A 110 -6.70 22.45 11.67
CA GLU A 110 -6.92 23.70 10.94
C GLU A 110 -8.40 24.10 10.97
N LEU A 111 -9.32 23.17 10.70
CA LEU A 111 -10.76 23.39 10.81
C LEU A 111 -11.18 23.74 12.24
N GLU A 112 -10.62 23.06 13.24
CA GLU A 112 -10.89 23.38 14.65
C GLU A 112 -10.47 24.81 15.00
N SER A 113 -9.39 25.32 14.40
CA SER A 113 -8.90 26.68 14.64
C SER A 113 -9.87 27.76 14.14
N TYR A 114 -10.72 27.46 13.16
CA TYR A 114 -11.76 28.37 12.67
C TYR A 114 -13.02 28.38 13.53
N LEU A 115 -13.20 27.42 14.44
CA LEU A 115 -14.38 27.31 15.28
C LEU A 115 -14.25 28.17 16.54
N SER A 116 -15.35 28.81 16.95
CA SER A 116 -15.39 29.55 18.21
C SER A 116 -15.21 28.61 19.42
N VAL A 117 -14.53 29.11 20.46
CA VAL A 117 -14.31 28.35 21.71
C VAL A 117 -15.62 27.86 22.33
N ARG A 118 -16.70 28.66 22.25
CA ARG A 118 -18.02 28.28 22.75
C ARG A 118 -18.57 27.05 22.02
N TYR A 119 -18.48 27.04 20.69
CA TYR A 119 -18.94 25.92 19.89
C TYR A 119 -18.11 24.66 20.17
N ARG A 120 -16.78 24.80 20.27
CA ARG A 120 -15.89 23.68 20.64
C ARG A 120 -16.27 23.06 21.98
N LYS A 121 -16.58 23.90 22.98
CA LYS A 121 -17.04 23.43 24.29
C LYS A 121 -18.38 22.69 24.19
N THR A 122 -19.35 23.23 23.44
CA THR A 122 -20.63 22.56 23.22
C THR A 122 -20.46 21.19 22.56
N VAL A 123 -19.58 21.08 21.56
CA VAL A 123 -19.27 19.80 20.91
C VAL A 123 -18.61 18.83 21.89
N TRP A 124 -17.62 19.30 22.67
CA TRP A 124 -16.98 18.48 23.72
C TRP A 124 -18.00 17.94 24.72
N ASP A 125 -18.85 18.83 25.26
CA ASP A 125 -19.87 18.47 26.24
C ASP A 125 -20.90 17.48 25.63
N SER A 126 -21.19 17.58 24.32
CA SER A 126 -22.13 16.67 23.63
C SER A 126 -21.58 15.26 23.36
N LEU A 127 -20.26 15.06 23.49
CA LEU A 127 -19.64 13.74 23.28
C LEU A 127 -19.69 12.86 24.54
N HIS A 128 -20.09 13.41 25.69
CA HIS A 128 -20.21 12.68 26.96
C HIS A 128 -18.95 11.86 27.34
N LEU A 129 -17.76 12.35 26.98
CA LEU A 129 -16.49 11.65 27.23
C LEU A 129 -16.18 11.49 28.73
N ASP A 130 -16.77 12.32 29.58
CA ASP A 130 -16.61 12.23 31.03
C ASP A 130 -17.46 11.10 31.66
N GLU A 131 -18.47 10.60 30.95
CA GLU A 131 -19.36 9.56 31.45
C GLU A 131 -18.73 8.16 31.31
N PRO A 132 -18.91 7.28 32.30
CA PRO A 132 -18.42 5.91 32.20
C PRO A 132 -19.22 5.16 31.14
N LEU A 133 -18.51 4.55 30.19
CA LEU A 133 -19.13 3.77 29.13
C LEU A 133 -19.80 2.53 29.70
N GLU A 134 -21.03 2.24 29.28
CA GLU A 134 -21.66 0.98 29.62
C GLU A 134 -21.10 -0.13 28.75
N PHE A 135 -20.62 -1.18 29.40
CA PHE A 135 -20.29 -2.43 28.76
C PHE A 135 -21.45 -3.43 28.90
N GLU A 136 -21.37 -4.52 28.15
CA GLU A 136 -22.42 -5.54 28.09
C GLU A 136 -22.78 -6.06 29.50
N GLY A 137 -24.08 -6.07 29.81
CA GLY A 137 -24.60 -6.55 31.11
C GLY A 137 -24.66 -5.52 32.25
N GLY A 138 -24.67 -4.22 31.96
CA GLY A 138 -24.89 -3.17 32.97
C GLY A 138 -23.65 -2.80 33.78
N TYR A 139 -22.47 -3.27 33.36
CA TYR A 139 -21.20 -2.94 34.00
C TYR A 139 -20.68 -1.59 33.48
N LYS A 140 -20.30 -0.71 34.41
CA LYS A 140 -19.71 0.59 34.08
C LYS A 140 -18.22 0.44 33.81
N GLY A 141 -17.82 0.82 32.60
CA GLY A 141 -16.45 0.91 32.14
C GLY A 141 -15.75 2.20 32.51
N PRO A 142 -14.48 2.35 32.08
CA PRO A 142 -13.77 3.60 32.19
C PRO A 142 -14.44 4.68 31.33
N SER A 143 -14.35 5.94 31.77
CA SER A 143 -14.73 7.09 30.97
C SER A 143 -13.68 7.39 29.89
N GLY A 144 -14.01 8.27 28.94
CA GLY A 144 -13.10 8.76 27.90
C GLY A 144 -13.26 8.09 26.53
N GLY A 145 -14.32 7.31 26.33
CA GLY A 145 -14.58 6.63 25.06
C GLY A 145 -15.95 6.95 24.47
N ILE A 146 -16.18 6.44 23.26
CA ILE A 146 -17.46 6.51 22.55
C ILE A 146 -17.88 5.07 22.23
N GLN A 147 -19.12 4.72 22.57
CA GLN A 147 -19.66 3.41 22.22
C GLN A 147 -19.96 3.37 20.71
N ALA A 148 -19.36 2.42 20.00
CA ALA A 148 -19.58 2.20 18.59
C ALA A 148 -20.18 0.80 18.38
N LEU A 149 -21.25 0.73 17.58
CA LEU A 149 -21.82 -0.55 17.16
C LEU A 149 -21.01 -1.08 15.98
N GLU A 150 -20.38 -2.25 16.17
CA GLU A 150 -19.68 -2.92 15.08
C GLU A 150 -20.64 -3.80 14.27
N PRO A 151 -20.57 -3.76 12.93
CA PRO A 151 -21.37 -4.64 12.09
C PRO A 151 -20.87 -6.09 12.19
N VAL A 152 -21.83 -7.03 12.25
CA VAL A 152 -21.56 -8.49 12.37
C VAL A 152 -20.63 -9.01 11.27
N SER A 153 -20.63 -8.40 10.09
CA SER A 153 -19.74 -8.77 8.98
C SER A 153 -18.26 -8.60 9.28
N VAL A 154 -17.89 -7.66 10.16
CA VAL A 154 -16.49 -7.44 10.58
C VAL A 154 -16.05 -8.52 11.57
N ILE A 155 -16.92 -8.88 12.50
CA ILE A 155 -16.68 -9.91 13.53
C ILE A 155 -16.48 -11.30 12.90
N LEU A 156 -17.25 -11.61 11.84
CA LEU A 156 -17.17 -12.89 11.14
C LEU A 156 -15.96 -13.04 10.20
N HIS A 157 -15.15 -11.98 10.02
CA HIS A 157 -14.04 -12.02 9.06
C HIS A 157 -12.90 -12.93 9.57
N PRO A 158 -12.27 -13.78 8.74
CA PRO A 158 -11.22 -14.72 9.19
C PRO A 158 -9.96 -14.08 9.79
N LYS A 159 -9.75 -12.78 9.51
CA LYS A 159 -8.66 -11.97 10.09
C LYS A 159 -9.09 -11.13 11.29
N TYR A 160 -10.35 -11.24 11.72
CA TYR A 160 -10.82 -10.56 12.91
C TYR A 160 -10.10 -11.17 14.12
N ILE A 161 -9.36 -10.33 14.84
CA ILE A 161 -8.74 -10.70 16.10
C ILE A 161 -9.69 -10.14 17.16
N PRO A 162 -10.41 -10.99 17.92
CA PRO A 162 -11.29 -10.49 18.97
C PRO A 162 -10.48 -9.65 19.96
N ASP A 163 -11.06 -8.52 20.36
CA ASP A 163 -10.39 -7.56 21.23
C ASP A 163 -10.02 -8.20 22.58
N ARG A 164 -8.81 -7.90 23.05
CA ARG A 164 -8.14 -8.57 24.19
C ARG A 164 -8.65 -8.14 25.57
N SER A 165 -9.88 -7.65 25.69
CA SER A 165 -10.47 -7.38 27.00
C SER A 165 -11.04 -8.68 27.58
N ILE A 166 -10.24 -9.35 28.40
CA ILE A 166 -10.70 -10.52 29.16
C ILE A 166 -11.33 -10.02 30.46
N TRP A 167 -12.59 -10.38 30.64
CA TRP A 167 -13.40 -9.99 31.78
C TRP A 167 -13.19 -10.98 32.92
N CYS A 168 -12.67 -10.49 34.05
CA CYS A 168 -12.45 -11.33 35.22
C CYS A 168 -13.52 -10.99 36.27
N LYS A 169 -14.38 -11.96 36.60
CA LYS A 169 -15.38 -11.80 37.67
C LYS A 169 -14.69 -11.91 39.04
N GLY A 170 -14.68 -10.85 39.84
CA GLY A 170 -14.12 -10.86 41.20
C GLY A 170 -13.70 -9.47 41.70
N ASP A 171 -13.39 -9.35 43.00
CA ASP A 171 -12.81 -8.14 43.56
C ASP A 171 -11.37 -7.95 43.04
N ALA A 172 -11.04 -6.76 42.53
CA ALA A 172 -9.70 -6.42 42.06
C ALA A 172 -8.78 -6.02 43.22
N SER A 173 -8.69 -6.85 44.27
CA SER A 173 -7.80 -6.56 45.40
C SER A 173 -6.34 -6.83 45.01
N PRO A 174 -5.38 -6.01 45.46
CA PRO A 174 -3.96 -6.21 45.13
C PRO A 174 -3.36 -7.49 45.73
N GLN A 175 -4.08 -8.18 46.62
CA GLN A 175 -3.67 -9.48 47.18
C GLN A 175 -4.21 -10.68 46.38
N LEU A 176 -5.14 -10.48 45.45
CA LEU A 176 -5.67 -11.54 44.61
C LEU A 176 -4.72 -11.81 43.43
N PRO A 177 -4.34 -13.07 43.17
CA PRO A 177 -3.54 -13.42 42.00
C PRO A 177 -4.33 -13.15 40.72
N TRP A 178 -3.60 -12.84 39.64
CA TRP A 178 -4.20 -12.74 38.30
C TRP A 178 -4.82 -14.10 37.92
N PRO A 179 -6.03 -14.14 37.33
CA PRO A 179 -6.66 -15.40 36.96
C PRO A 179 -5.82 -16.16 35.93
N GLU A 180 -5.72 -17.47 36.12
CA GLU A 180 -5.00 -18.35 35.21
C GLU A 180 -5.76 -18.41 33.86
N THR A 181 -5.02 -18.25 32.76
CA THR A 181 -5.55 -18.28 31.40
C THR A 181 -5.88 -19.71 30.99
N ASP A 182 -6.98 -20.24 31.49
CA ASP A 182 -7.51 -21.51 31.00
C ASP A 182 -8.25 -21.27 29.68
N ASN A 183 -7.75 -21.87 28.59
CA ASN A 183 -8.23 -21.72 27.21
C ASN A 183 -9.69 -22.21 26.95
N LYS A 184 -10.52 -22.39 27.99
CA LYS A 184 -11.82 -23.08 27.90
C LYS A 184 -13.04 -22.16 28.12
N THR A 185 -12.86 -20.89 28.42
CA THR A 185 -13.98 -20.00 28.83
C THR A 185 -14.49 -19.06 27.72
N VAL A 186 -14.20 -19.33 26.44
CA VAL A 186 -14.68 -18.48 25.33
C VAL A 186 -16.09 -18.85 24.86
N ASP A 187 -16.59 -20.06 25.15
CA ASP A 187 -17.90 -20.51 24.64
C ASP A 187 -19.07 -20.41 25.64
N GLY A 188 -18.82 -19.94 26.87
CA GLY A 188 -19.80 -20.05 27.96
C GLY A 188 -20.68 -18.82 28.23
N VAL A 189 -20.45 -17.67 27.58
CA VAL A 189 -21.12 -16.40 27.96
C VAL A 189 -22.15 -15.92 26.93
N LEU A 190 -22.31 -16.63 25.80
CA LEU A 190 -23.40 -16.38 24.84
C LEU A 190 -24.68 -17.21 25.11
N ALA A 191 -24.72 -18.00 26.17
CA ALA A 191 -25.95 -18.67 26.61
C ALA A 191 -26.65 -17.82 27.68
N GLY A 192 -27.39 -16.81 27.21
CA GLY A 192 -28.44 -16.21 28.03
C GLY A 192 -29.48 -17.29 28.39
N GLU A 193 -29.69 -17.46 29.69
CA GLU A 193 -31.00 -17.68 30.30
C GLU A 193 -31.97 -18.60 29.54
N SER A 194 -31.83 -19.91 29.76
CA SER A 194 -32.97 -20.82 29.79
C SER A 194 -32.83 -21.67 31.06
N ASP A 195 -33.48 -21.23 32.14
CA ASP A 195 -34.27 -22.11 33.01
C ASP A 195 -34.86 -21.29 34.16
N ASN A 196 -36.07 -20.80 33.89
CA ASN A 196 -37.08 -20.55 34.92
C ASN A 196 -37.87 -21.86 35.08
N GLN A 197 -38.01 -22.35 36.33
CA GLN A 197 -39.12 -23.15 36.91
C GLN A 197 -38.72 -24.42 37.68
N GLU A 198 -39.35 -24.52 38.87
CA GLU A 198 -39.54 -25.69 39.76
C GLU A 198 -38.43 -26.03 40.78
N ALA A 199 -38.54 -25.45 42.00
CA ALA A 199 -39.26 -26.05 43.14
C ALA A 199 -39.31 -25.08 44.34
#